data_AF-M1V478-F1
#
_entry.id   AF-M1V478-F1
#
_cell.length_a   1.000
_cell.length_b   1.000
_cell.length_c   1.000
_cell.angle_alpha   90.00
_cell.angle_beta   90.00
_cell.angle_gamma   90.00
#
_symmetry.space_group_name_H-M   'P 1'
#
loop_
_entity.id
_entity.type
_entity.pdbx_description
1 polymer ?
#
loop_
_entity_poly.entity_id
_entity_poly.type
_entity_poly.pdbx_seq_one_letter_code
_entity_poly.pdbx_strand_id
1 'polypeptide(L)' 'MSKLSRRVLEMEESVTLAAGARAKALKADGRDILELTLGEPDFVTPK' A
#
# COMPACT_ATOMS: atom_id res chain seq x y z
N MET A 1 9.69 -25.26 -6.18
CA MET A 1 8.69 -24.25 -6.62
C MET A 1 7.44 -24.46 -5.79
N SER A 2 7.08 -23.49 -4.94
CA SER A 2 5.90 -23.60 -4.07
C SER A 2 4.63 -23.61 -4.93
N LYS A 3 3.79 -24.64 -4.75
CA LYS A 3 2.52 -24.79 -5.46
C LYS A 3 1.50 -23.89 -4.76
N LEU A 4 1.30 -22.67 -5.29
CA LEU A 4 0.29 -21.75 -4.79
C LEU A 4 -1.11 -22.30 -5.10
N SER A 5 -2.07 -22.06 -4.20
CA SER A 5 -3.46 -22.45 -4.43
C SER A 5 -4.09 -21.60 -5.53
N ARG A 6 -5.01 -22.19 -6.32
CA ARG A 6 -5.70 -21.50 -7.43
C ARG A 6 -6.37 -20.20 -6.98
N ARG A 7 -6.96 -20.22 -5.77
CA ARG A 7 -7.61 -19.07 -5.15
C ARG A 7 -6.70 -17.85 -5.05
N VAL A 8 -5.42 -18.04 -4.71
CA VAL A 8 -4.46 -16.92 -4.60
C VAL A 8 -4.04 -16.41 -5.98
N LEU A 9 -3.96 -17.28 -6.99
CA LEU A 9 -3.62 -16.90 -8.36
C LEU A 9 -4.75 -16.12 -9.06
N GLU A 10 -6.00 -16.31 -8.63
CA GLU A 10 -7.19 -15.62 -9.15
C GLU A 10 -7.53 -14.34 -8.38
N MET A 11 -6.79 -13.99 -7.31
CA MET A 11 -7.02 -12.75 -6.57
C MET A 11 -6.58 -11.55 -7.40
N GLU A 12 -7.48 -10.58 -7.58
CA GLU A 12 -7.17 -9.33 -8.26
C GLU A 12 -6.21 -8.47 -7.42
N GLU A 13 -5.37 -7.70 -8.13
CA GLU A 13 -4.51 -6.73 -7.50
C GLU A 13 -5.35 -5.65 -6.80
N SER A 14 -5.03 -5.40 -5.53
CA SER A 14 -5.72 -4.39 -4.74
C SER A 14 -5.41 -2.99 -5.27
N VAL A 15 -6.44 -2.32 -5.79
CA VAL A 15 -6.37 -0.95 -6.30
C VAL A 15 -5.93 0.04 -5.21
N THR A 16 -6.36 -0.18 -3.97
CA THR A 16 -5.98 0.67 -2.82
C THR A 16 -4.51 0.50 -2.46
N LEU A 17 -3.99 -0.72 -2.53
CA LEU A 17 -2.57 -0.99 -2.28
C LEU A 17 -1.67 -0.36 -3.35
N ALA A 18 -2.08 -0.44 -4.61
CA ALA A 18 -1.36 0.18 -5.72
C ALA A 18 -1.34 1.71 -5.63
N ALA A 19 -2.46 2.32 -5.21
CA ALA A 19 -2.56 3.76 -5.01
C ALA A 19 -1.64 4.25 -3.87
N GLY A 20 -1.65 3.57 -2.71
CA GLY A 20 -0.76 3.89 -1.58
C GLY A 20 0.72 3.73 -1.95
N ALA A 21 1.08 2.66 -2.66
CA ALA A 21 2.47 2.46 -3.11
C ALA A 21 2.94 3.58 -4.05
N ARG A 22 2.09 4.07 -4.95
CA ARG A 22 2.40 5.20 -5.84
C ARG A 22 2.52 6.51 -5.06
N ALA A 23 1.60 6.79 -4.13
CA ALA A 23 1.66 7.98 -3.29
C ALA A 23 2.98 8.02 -2.48
N LYS A 24 3.36 6.89 -1.87
CA LYS A 24 4.61 6.73 -1.14
C LYS A 24 5.84 6.91 -2.02
N ALA A 25 5.85 6.36 -3.23
CA ALA A 25 6.96 6.54 -4.18
C ALA A 25 7.11 8.02 -4.61
N LEU A 26 6.00 8.70 -4.92
CA LEU A 26 6.02 10.10 -5.31
C LEU A 26 6.45 11.04 -4.16
N LYS A 27 6.08 10.70 -2.92
CA LYS A 27 6.55 11.39 -1.72
C LYS A 27 8.05 11.20 -1.51
N ALA A 28 8.57 10.00 -1.78
CA ALA A 28 10.01 9.70 -1.73
C ALA A 28 10.81 10.42 -2.83
N ASP A 29 10.21 10.65 -4.01
CA ASP A 29 10.78 11.47 -5.09
C ASP A 29 10.84 12.98 -4.74
N GLY A 30 10.43 13.38 -3.53
CA GLY A 30 10.48 14.76 -3.05
C GLY A 30 9.31 15.62 -3.49
N ARG A 31 8.22 15.01 -4.00
CA ARG A 31 6.98 15.75 -4.29
C ARG A 31 6.12 15.89 -3.04
N ASP A 32 5.51 17.05 -2.88
CA ASP A 32 4.58 17.32 -1.80
C ASP A 32 3.25 16.59 -2.06
N ILE A 33 3.10 15.42 -1.43
CA ILE A 33 1.97 14.50 -1.61
C ILE A 33 1.23 14.42 -0.28
N LEU A 34 -0.02 14.87 -0.28
CA LEU A 34 -0.96 14.67 0.83
C LEU A 34 -1.64 13.30 0.68
N GLU A 35 -1.14 12.32 1.42
CA GLU A 35 -1.64 10.95 1.39
C GLU A 35 -2.88 10.82 2.30
N LEU A 36 -4.08 10.98 1.73
CA LEU A 36 -5.38 10.81 2.41
C LEU A 36 -5.97 9.40 2.20
N THR A 37 -5.15 8.47 1.71
CA THR A 37 -5.58 7.14 1.26
C THR A 37 -5.35 6.03 2.29
N LEU A 38 -4.47 6.26 3.27
CA LEU A 38 -4.16 5.29 4.32
C LEU A 38 -4.92 5.68 5.60
N GLY A 39 -5.77 4.79 6.11
CA GLY A 39 -6.48 4.98 7.38
C GLY A 39 -5.62 4.67 8.61
N GLU A 40 -4.30 4.74 8.49
CA GLU A 40 -3.37 4.47 9.59
C GLU A 40 -3.15 5.77 10.38
N PRO A 41 -3.27 5.75 11.72
CA PRO A 41 -3.02 6.93 12.53
C PRO A 41 -1.55 7.35 12.43
N ASP A 42 -1.30 8.66 12.30
CA ASP A 42 0.06 9.24 12.31
C ASP A 42 0.81 9.05 13.64
N PHE A 43 0.10 8.63 14.68
CA PHE A 43 0.64 8.48 16.02
C PHE A 43 1.39 7.16 16.17
N VAL A 44 2.66 7.24 16.58
CA VAL A 44 3.38 6.07 17.08
C VAL A 44 2.68 5.51 18.31
N THR A 45 2.53 4.19 18.39
CA THR A 45 1.92 3.53 19.55
C THR A 45 2.74 3.87 20.81
N PRO A 46 2.11 4.45 21.86
CA PRO A 46 2.79 4.70 23.13
C PRO A 46 3.29 3.39 23.76
N LYS A 47 4.47 3.42 24.40
CA LYS A 47 4.99 2.30 25.21
C LYS A 47 4.48 2.36 26.63
#